data_AF-A0A7J8KH45-F1
#
_entry.id   AF-A0A7J8KH45-F1
#
_cell.length_a   1.000
_cell.length_b   1.000
_cell.length_c   1.000
_cell.angle_alpha   90.00
_cell.angle_beta   90.00
_cell.angle_gamma   90.00
#
_symmetry.space_group_name_H-M   'P 1'
#
loop_
_entity.id
_entity.type
_entity.pdbx_description
1 polymer ?
#
loop_
_entity_poly.entity_id
_entity_poly.type
_entity_poly.pdbx_seq_one_letter_code
_entity_poly.pdbx_strand_id
1 'polypeptide(L)'
;MVHAVSDPSTPGRLPEPDPSHTLEERVVHWYFRLLDKNSSGDIGKKELKPFKRFLRKKSKPKKCVKRFVDYCDANSDKSLSLHELTGCLGVAEEDGRGGARPRHPPKGNAERAPSRQPRKQG
;
A
#
# COMPACT_ATOMS: atom_id res chain seq x y z
N MET A 1 -7.01 -46.42 5.40
CA MET A 1 -6.33 -45.15 5.11
C MET A 1 -7.38 -44.06 5.29
N VAL A 2 -7.36 -43.36 6.44
CA VAL A 2 -8.36 -42.32 6.70
C VAL A 2 -7.94 -41.08 5.92
N HIS A 3 -8.68 -40.74 4.87
CA HIS A 3 -8.52 -39.45 4.20
C HIS A 3 -9.24 -38.43 5.08
N ALA A 4 -8.48 -37.58 5.77
CA ALA A 4 -9.03 -36.42 6.45
C ALA A 4 -9.52 -35.45 5.37
N VAL A 5 -10.81 -35.51 5.07
CA VAL A 5 -11.49 -34.50 4.26
C VAL A 5 -11.51 -33.20 5.08
N SER A 6 -10.56 -32.31 4.78
CA SER A 6 -10.55 -30.97 5.36
C SER A 6 -11.54 -30.13 4.56
N ASP A 7 -12.71 -29.91 5.15
CA ASP A 7 -13.78 -29.07 4.60
C ASP A 7 -13.25 -27.61 4.44
N PRO A 8 -13.21 -27.03 3.23
CA PRO A 8 -12.54 -25.76 2.97
C PRO A 8 -13.30 -24.52 3.46
N SER A 9 -14.44 -24.68 4.15
CA SER A 9 -15.34 -23.59 4.50
C SER A 9 -15.49 -23.39 6.02
N THR A 10 -14.38 -23.12 6.71
CA THR A 10 -14.43 -22.60 8.09
C THR A 10 -14.25 -21.08 8.08
N PRO A 11 -15.24 -20.29 8.55
CA PRO A 11 -15.10 -18.85 8.65
C PRO A 11 -14.06 -18.54 9.73
N GLY A 12 -12.87 -18.11 9.31
CA GLY A 12 -11.74 -17.81 10.20
C GLY A 12 -10.46 -18.61 9.95
N ARG A 13 -10.49 -19.64 9.08
CA ARG A 13 -9.24 -20.27 8.60
C ARG A 13 -8.65 -19.36 7.54
N LEU A 14 -7.55 -18.67 7.87
CA LEU A 14 -6.75 -17.97 6.88
C LEU A 14 -6.37 -18.98 5.79
N PRO A 15 -6.63 -18.71 4.49
CA PRO A 15 -6.16 -19.59 3.43
C PRO A 15 -4.67 -19.84 3.64
N GLU A 16 -4.30 -21.12 3.67
CA GLU A 16 -2.95 -21.56 3.94
C GLU A 16 -2.01 -20.81 2.99
N PRO A 17 -0.97 -20.14 3.52
CA PRO A 17 -0.05 -19.43 2.65
C PRO A 17 0.61 -20.44 1.70
N ASP A 18 0.70 -20.09 0.42
CA ASP A 18 1.41 -20.91 -0.56
C ASP A 18 2.84 -21.19 -0.04
N PRO A 19 3.27 -22.46 0.03
CA PRO A 19 4.61 -22.82 0.53
C PRO A 19 5.74 -22.26 -0.34
N SER A 20 5.45 -21.77 -1.55
CA SER A 20 6.41 -21.08 -2.42
C SER A 20 6.68 -19.63 -2.02
N HIS A 21 5.83 -19.01 -1.19
CA HIS A 21 6.01 -17.62 -0.78
C HIS A 21 7.11 -17.45 0.28
N THR A 22 7.86 -16.36 0.18
CA THR A 22 8.82 -15.92 1.20
C THR A 22 8.12 -15.62 2.54
N LEU A 23 8.89 -15.48 3.63
CA LEU A 23 8.29 -15.11 4.93
C LEU A 23 7.59 -13.74 4.83
N GLU A 24 8.23 -12.81 4.13
CA GLU A 24 7.78 -11.45 3.90
C GLU A 24 6.47 -11.44 3.11
N GLU A 25 6.39 -12.20 2.02
CA GLU A 25 5.18 -12.35 1.21
C GLU A 25 4.03 -12.91 2.04
N ARG A 26 4.28 -13.95 2.84
CA ARG A 26 3.26 -14.53 3.72
C ARG A 26 2.74 -13.53 4.75
N VAL A 27 3.62 -12.71 5.34
CA VAL A 27 3.24 -11.66 6.29
C VAL A 27 2.41 -10.57 5.60
N VAL A 28 2.78 -10.15 4.40
CA VAL A 28 2.00 -9.16 3.64
C VAL A 28 0.62 -9.70 3.28
N HIS A 29 0.52 -10.93 2.76
CA HIS A 29 -0.75 -11.57 2.45
C HIS A 29 -1.66 -11.70 3.68
N TRP A 30 -1.11 -12.15 4.81
CA TRP A 30 -1.85 -12.22 6.07
C TRP A 30 -2.36 -10.85 6.50
N TYR A 31 -1.49 -9.84 6.47
CA TYR A 31 -1.84 -8.50 6.91
C TYR A 31 -2.84 -7.83 5.96
N PHE A 32 -2.74 -8.08 4.66
CA PHE A 32 -3.69 -7.62 3.65
C PHE A 32 -5.10 -8.11 3.97
N ARG A 33 -5.28 -9.42 4.25
CA ARG A 33 -6.58 -9.99 4.63
C ARG A 33 -7.12 -9.41 5.94
N LEU A 34 -6.25 -9.01 6.87
CA LEU A 34 -6.67 -8.36 8.10
C LEU A 34 -7.18 -6.92 7.85
N LEU A 35 -6.68 -6.27 6.80
CA LEU A 35 -7.06 -4.92 6.40
C LEU A 35 -8.30 -4.90 5.51
N ASP A 36 -8.39 -5.78 4.52
CA ASP A 36 -9.51 -5.98 3.58
C ASP A 36 -10.67 -6.73 4.27
N LYS A 37 -11.44 -5.98 5.06
CA LYS A 37 -12.53 -6.52 5.88
C LYS A 37 -13.79 -6.76 5.06
N ASN A 38 -13.96 -6.02 3.97
CA ASN A 38 -15.07 -6.17 3.04
C ASN A 38 -14.79 -7.21 1.95
N SER A 39 -13.59 -7.83 1.91
CA SER A 39 -13.20 -8.84 0.94
C SER A 39 -13.34 -8.35 -0.50
N SER A 40 -13.03 -7.07 -0.75
CA SER A 40 -13.09 -6.49 -2.10
C SER A 40 -11.83 -6.76 -2.93
N GLY A 41 -10.77 -7.29 -2.31
CA GLY A 41 -9.49 -7.55 -3.00
C GLY A 41 -8.59 -6.32 -3.08
N ASP A 42 -8.96 -5.23 -2.40
CA ASP A 42 -8.24 -3.97 -2.34
C ASP A 42 -8.44 -3.29 -0.97
N ILE A 43 -7.42 -2.58 -0.48
CA ILE A 43 -7.53 -1.81 0.77
C ILE A 43 -8.19 -0.48 0.45
N GLY A 44 -9.50 -0.40 0.67
CA GLY A 44 -10.30 0.76 0.33
C GLY A 44 -10.10 1.96 1.29
N LYS A 45 -10.70 3.10 0.95
CA LYS A 45 -10.59 4.35 1.73
C LYS A 45 -10.93 4.20 3.23
N LYS A 46 -11.87 3.31 3.58
CA LYS A 46 -12.29 3.06 4.97
C LYS A 46 -11.22 2.29 5.75
N GLU A 47 -10.48 1.41 5.09
CA GLU A 47 -9.46 0.52 5.68
C GLU A 47 -8.06 1.15 5.64
N LEU A 48 -7.82 2.02 4.66
CA LEU A 48 -6.63 2.87 4.59
C LEU A 48 -6.49 3.81 5.80
N LYS A 49 -7.60 4.21 6.44
CA LYS A 49 -7.57 5.06 7.65
C LYS A 49 -6.85 4.39 8.83
N PRO A 50 -7.30 3.21 9.32
CA PRO A 50 -6.59 2.50 10.38
C PRO A 50 -5.18 2.08 9.95
N PHE A 51 -4.98 1.68 8.70
CA PHE A 51 -3.65 1.34 8.19
C PHE A 51 -2.66 2.52 8.24
N LYS A 52 -3.03 3.69 7.71
CA LYS A 52 -2.21 4.91 7.81
C LYS A 52 -1.95 5.33 9.26
N ARG A 53 -2.90 5.10 10.18
CA ARG A 53 -2.69 5.35 11.61
C ARG A 53 -1.62 4.43 12.18
N PHE A 54 -1.64 3.15 11.83
CA PHE A 54 -0.62 2.19 12.23
C PHE A 54 0.76 2.58 11.69
N LEU A 55 0.87 2.87 10.39
CA LEU A 55 2.13 3.32 9.78
C LEU A 55 2.66 4.61 10.43
N ARG A 56 1.79 5.55 10.81
CA ARG A 56 2.22 6.77 11.53
C ARG A 56 2.79 6.50 12.92
N LYS A 57 2.39 5.39 13.55
CA LYS A 57 2.88 4.97 14.87
C LYS A 57 4.19 4.20 14.75
N LYS A 58 4.36 3.40 13.70
CA LYS A 58 5.50 2.49 13.51
C LYS A 58 6.63 3.07 12.65
N SER A 59 6.31 3.93 11.70
CA SER A 59 7.27 4.45 10.71
C SER A 59 7.42 5.96 10.83
N LYS A 60 8.66 6.43 10.93
CA LYS A 60 9.05 7.85 10.85
C LYS A 60 9.89 8.04 9.58
N PRO A 61 9.76 9.18 8.86
CA PRO A 61 8.99 10.38 9.20
C PRO A 61 7.51 10.34 8.78
N LYS A 62 6.65 11.04 9.54
CA LYS A 62 5.18 11.11 9.31
C LYS A 62 4.80 11.67 7.93
N LYS A 63 5.67 12.48 7.31
CA LYS A 63 5.45 13.07 5.98
C LYS A 63 5.40 12.00 4.89
N CYS A 64 6.28 11.01 4.94
CA CYS A 64 6.29 9.89 3.98
C CYS A 64 5.03 9.05 4.13
N VAL A 65 4.62 8.74 5.36
CA VAL A 65 3.38 7.97 5.62
C VAL A 65 2.14 8.68 5.08
N LYS A 66 2.08 10.02 5.15
CA LYS A 66 0.95 10.79 4.59
C LYS A 66 0.80 10.58 3.08
N ARG A 67 1.92 10.39 2.38
CA ARG A 67 1.99 10.19 0.92
C ARG A 67 2.08 8.71 0.52
N PHE A 68 2.02 7.79 1.48
CA PHE A 68 2.23 6.37 1.21
C PHE A 68 1.30 5.86 0.10
N VAL A 69 -0.01 6.04 0.26
CA VAL A 69 -0.99 5.61 -0.75
C VAL A 69 -0.74 6.31 -2.08
N ASP A 70 -0.52 7.63 -2.08
CA ASP A 70 -0.25 8.41 -3.29
C ASP A 70 0.95 7.88 -4.11
N TYR A 71 1.89 7.17 -3.48
CA TYR A 71 3.05 6.57 -4.15
C TYR A 71 2.87 5.10 -4.51
N CYS A 72 2.13 4.34 -3.69
CA CYS A 72 1.94 2.91 -3.90
C CYS A 72 0.80 2.61 -4.88
N ASP A 73 -0.19 3.50 -4.97
CA ASP A 73 -1.36 3.41 -5.87
C ASP A 73 -0.93 3.73 -7.31
N ALA A 74 -0.56 2.70 -8.05
CA ALA A 74 -0.01 2.81 -9.39
C ALA A 74 -1.08 3.02 -10.45
N ASN A 75 -2.26 2.44 -10.25
CA ASN A 75 -3.40 2.57 -11.14
C ASN A 75 -4.26 3.82 -10.83
N SER A 76 -3.97 4.55 -9.75
CA SER A 76 -4.64 5.77 -9.29
C SER A 76 -6.13 5.59 -8.93
N ASP A 77 -6.52 4.39 -8.46
CA ASP A 77 -7.90 4.07 -8.06
C ASP A 77 -8.24 4.49 -6.61
N LYS A 78 -7.24 4.97 -5.86
CA LYS A 78 -7.33 5.40 -4.45
C LYS A 78 -7.54 4.26 -3.46
N SER A 79 -7.29 3.02 -3.87
CA SER A 79 -7.13 1.87 -2.99
C SER A 79 -5.73 1.28 -3.18
N LEU A 80 -5.44 0.16 -2.51
CA LEU A 80 -4.19 -0.56 -2.70
C LEU A 80 -4.52 -2.03 -2.88
N SER A 81 -4.19 -2.56 -4.04
CA SER A 81 -4.21 -4.00 -4.29
C SER A 81 -3.08 -4.71 -3.53
N LEU A 82 -3.19 -6.03 -3.38
CA LEU A 82 -2.17 -6.85 -2.74
C LEU A 82 -0.80 -6.71 -3.43
N HIS A 83 -0.77 -6.68 -4.76
CA HIS A 83 0.47 -6.54 -5.53
C HIS A 83 1.12 -5.17 -5.31
N GLU A 84 0.33 -4.09 -5.29
CA GLU A 84 0.84 -2.74 -5.00
C GLU A 84 1.39 -2.63 -3.58
N LEU A 85 0.70 -3.21 -2.60
CA LEU A 85 1.19 -3.23 -1.22
C LEU A 85 2.50 -4.01 -1.11
N THR A 86 2.58 -5.18 -1.73
CA THR A 86 3.77 -6.06 -1.72
C THR A 86 4.96 -5.35 -2.37
N GLY A 87 4.77 -4.77 -3.55
CA GLY A 87 5.80 -3.99 -4.23
C GLY A 87 6.21 -2.74 -3.44
N CYS A 88 5.27 -2.04 -2.81
CA CYS A 88 5.58 -0.82 -2.07
C CYS A 88 6.29 -1.08 -0.74
N LEU A 89 6.14 -2.27 -0.17
CA LEU A 89 6.89 -2.72 1.00
C LEU A 89 8.23 -3.39 0.64
N GLY A 90 8.52 -3.58 -0.65
CA GLY A 90 9.77 -4.18 -1.14
C GLY A 90 9.83 -5.69 -0.93
N VAL A 91 8.69 -6.37 -1.00
CA VAL A 91 8.55 -7.81 -0.71
C VAL A 91 8.58 -8.67 -1.98
N ALA A 92 8.37 -8.07 -3.16
CA ALA A 92 8.47 -8.78 -4.43
C ALA A 92 9.91 -8.73 -4.97
N GLU A 93 10.53 -9.90 -5.09
CA GLU A 93 11.74 -10.15 -5.88
C GLU A 93 11.33 -10.89 -7.15
N GLU A 94 11.26 -10.20 -8.28
CA GLU A 94 11.39 -10.84 -9.60
C GLU A 94 12.31 -9.94 -10.44
N ASP A 95 13.53 -10.45 -10.61
CA ASP A 95 14.60 -10.11 -11.54
C ASP A 95 14.97 -8.63 -11.78
N GLY A 96 16.12 -8.25 -11.23
CA GLY A 96 17.13 -7.43 -11.91
C GLY A 96 16.64 -6.20 -12.70
N ARG A 97 16.67 -5.03 -12.05
CA ARG A 97 16.36 -3.68 -12.57
C ARG A 97 14.87 -3.31 -12.54
N GLY A 98 14.46 -2.78 -11.39
CA GLY A 98 13.33 -1.86 -11.28
C GLY A 98 13.64 -0.84 -10.18
N GLY A 99 14.68 -0.02 -10.31
CA GLY A 99 14.52 1.19 -11.11
C GLY A 99 13.32 1.94 -10.58
N ALA A 100 13.55 2.95 -9.73
CA ALA A 100 12.55 3.92 -9.29
C ALA A 100 11.50 4.07 -10.40
N ARG A 101 10.31 3.45 -10.21
CA ARG A 101 9.17 3.67 -11.12
C ARG A 101 9.09 5.18 -11.34
N PRO A 102 8.85 5.65 -12.58
CA PRO A 102 8.89 7.08 -12.89
C PRO A 102 8.13 7.79 -11.79
N ARG A 103 8.86 8.59 -11.00
CA ARG A 103 8.31 9.32 -9.86
C ARG A 103 7.12 10.07 -10.45
N HIS A 104 5.91 9.61 -10.18
CA HIS A 104 4.75 10.44 -10.45
C HIS A 104 5.02 11.71 -9.66
N PRO A 105 5.15 12.87 -10.32
CA PRO A 105 5.31 14.10 -9.58
C PRO A 105 4.08 14.19 -8.67
N PRO A 106 4.25 14.37 -7.35
CA PRO A 106 3.10 14.61 -6.49
C PRO A 106 2.38 15.79 -7.11
N LYS A 107 1.14 15.58 -7.58
CA LYS A 107 0.34 16.58 -8.29
C LYS A 107 0.38 17.84 -7.43
N GLY A 108 1.20 18.80 -7.87
CA GLY A 108 1.55 19.97 -7.10
C GLY A 108 0.29 20.76 -6.85
N ASN A 109 0.06 21.14 -5.59
CA ASN A 109 -0.87 22.21 -5.30
C ASN A 109 -0.32 23.43 -6.07
N ALA A 110 -0.96 23.82 -7.17
CA ALA A 110 -0.68 25.08 -7.83
C ALA A 110 -1.17 26.21 -6.91
N GLU A 111 -0.39 26.49 -5.87
CA GLU A 111 -0.59 27.68 -5.05
C GLU A 111 -0.22 28.89 -5.90
N ARG A 112 -1.28 29.56 -6.33
CA ARG A 112 -1.31 30.89 -6.91
C ARG A 112 -0.39 31.84 -6.12
N ALA A 113 0.79 32.13 -6.65
CA ALA A 113 1.63 33.19 -6.13
C ALA A 113 0.94 34.55 -6.37
N PRO A 114 0.79 35.43 -5.36
CA PRO A 114 0.37 36.79 -5.60
C PRO A 114 1.55 37.57 -6.20
N SER A 115 1.38 38.13 -7.40
CA SER A 115 2.30 39.10 -8.00
C SER A 115 2.60 40.22 -7.02
N ARG A 116 3.79 40.20 -6.40
CA ARG A 116 4.37 41.39 -5.78
C ARG A 116 5.15 42.13 -6.85
N GLN A 117 4.56 43.21 -7.35
CA GLN A 117 5.28 44.20 -8.15
C GLN A 117 6.41 44.82 -7.30
N PRO A 118 7.62 45.02 -7.85
CA PRO A 118 8.64 45.82 -7.18
C PRO A 118 8.28 47.31 -7.26
N ARG A 119 8.21 47.97 -6.11
CA ARG A 119 8.22 49.43 -5.99
C ARG A 119 9.54 49.95 -6.58
N LYS A 120 9.46 50.84 -7.57
CA LYS A 120 10.60 51.65 -8.02
C LYS A 120 11.00 52.64 -6.92
N GLN A 121 12.29 52.70 -6.63
CA GLN A 121 12.95 53.79 -5.92
C GLN A 121 13.85 54.51 -6.93
N GLY A 122 13.87 55.84 -6.88
CA GLY A 122 14.82 56.70 -7.59
C GLY A 122 14.34 57.17 -8.94
#